data_AF-A0A521JVE8-F1
#
_entry.id   AF-A0A521JVE8-F1
#
_cell.length_a   1.000
_cell.length_b   1.000
_cell.length_c   1.000
_cell.angle_alpha   90.00
_cell.angle_beta   90.00
_cell.angle_gamma   90.00
#
_symmetry.space_group_name_H-M   'P 1'
#
loop_
_entity.id
_entity.type
_entity.pdbx_description
1 polymer ?
#
loop_
_entity_poly.entity_id
_entity_poly.type
_entity_poly.pdbx_seq_one_letter_code
_entity_poly.pdbx_strand_id
1 'polypeptide(L)'
;MLAPARLAFVLALACAPLAAQVFQGSLTKPVAGEGFHVFDVATDGDWSFASQPHSGTALGTVRAYHRGPTGFALAQTIATSVPLTQSSMFGASIAASDGFLAVGAPGEFAGRVHVYRLVGGAWVPFQGFSMSFAQGSVFGDHVELVGQRMLVYYRGVGVGGVPRVQIRAFDGQTWKIEQTIEPPDFDTSVQFGRALSLDGDRLAIGDRKHPQGGRVHLYRRGAAGWTLEQTVVGPSNLYTGFGASVAWHGDRLLVGAPNNLEYYDNGRLFVYEQVGHAWTIAQQLFFVDPQLASYSKIHFGAPLDVSGDWIAVGQDTFIEKVDEASVHLFRREGNAYVPHAKLLGAAYGGVSGSSEQFGHVLSFEDGTLAVKSLSPVGPIQAVTFDTSQLDSTLQAWPPVVSLASGGAQSLVLDAGAAHAGDAYLMLGSVSGTAPGIPIGALTLPLNPDEYLTLLLQQAGPISPALGYFGQFGKAQAALSLPPGMSASLAGLVAHHAYVVLSPTGFDVELASTPVAVTLVP
;
A
#
# COMPACT_ATOMS: atom_id res chain seq x y z
N MET A 1 -29.43 30.21 -22.17
CA MET A 1 -28.55 29.08 -22.50
C MET A 1 -27.39 29.09 -21.52
N LEU A 2 -27.45 28.26 -20.48
CA LEU A 2 -26.39 28.08 -19.48
C LEU A 2 -26.00 26.59 -19.51
N ALA A 3 -24.70 26.33 -19.55
CA ALA A 3 -24.08 25.01 -19.68
C ALA A 3 -24.41 24.07 -18.50
N PRO A 4 -24.36 22.74 -18.69
CA PRO A 4 -24.62 21.80 -17.62
C PRO A 4 -23.42 21.74 -16.66
N ALA A 5 -23.64 22.07 -15.40
CA ALA A 5 -22.70 21.79 -14.31
C ALA A 5 -22.61 20.27 -14.14
N ARG A 6 -21.39 19.72 -14.30
CA ARG A 6 -21.11 18.31 -14.00
C ARG A 6 -21.31 18.07 -12.50
N LEU A 7 -22.20 17.14 -12.18
CA LEU A 7 -22.47 16.66 -10.84
C LEU A 7 -21.21 15.93 -10.33
N ALA A 8 -20.51 16.48 -9.34
CA ALA A 8 -19.47 15.74 -8.63
C ALA A 8 -20.15 14.74 -7.69
N PHE A 9 -20.08 13.45 -8.02
CA PHE A 9 -20.61 12.39 -7.15
C PHE A 9 -19.71 12.27 -5.90
N VAL A 10 -20.27 12.59 -4.73
CA VAL A 10 -19.65 12.32 -3.43
C VAL A 10 -20.10 10.91 -3.01
N LEU A 11 -19.22 9.92 -3.13
CA LEU A 11 -19.48 8.60 -2.54
C LEU A 11 -19.08 8.62 -1.07
N ALA A 12 -20.07 8.62 -0.17
CA ALA A 12 -19.84 8.24 1.21
C ALA A 12 -19.60 6.73 1.27
N LEU A 13 -18.34 6.34 1.49
CA LEU A 13 -17.98 4.94 1.69
C LEU A 13 -18.29 4.55 3.14
N ALA A 14 -19.57 4.29 3.41
CA ALA A 14 -19.95 3.51 4.58
C ALA A 14 -19.68 2.05 4.26
N CYS A 15 -18.46 1.59 4.49
CA CYS A 15 -18.24 0.16 4.63
C CYS A 15 -18.85 -0.21 5.98
N ALA A 16 -19.90 -1.04 5.99
CA ALA A 16 -20.27 -1.76 7.21
C ALA A 16 -18.99 -2.41 7.77
N PRO A 17 -18.81 -2.49 9.10
CA PRO A 17 -17.59 -3.03 9.67
C PRO A 17 -17.42 -4.46 9.16
N LEU A 18 -16.58 -4.64 8.13
CA LEU A 18 -15.90 -5.90 7.89
C LEU A 18 -15.14 -6.14 9.18
N ALA A 19 -15.40 -7.27 9.84
CA ALA A 19 -14.57 -7.69 10.95
C ALA A 19 -13.14 -7.76 10.40
N ALA A 20 -12.33 -6.79 10.82
CA ALA A 20 -10.89 -6.66 10.63
C ALA A 20 -10.33 -7.71 9.67
N GLN A 21 -10.20 -7.37 8.39
CA GLN A 21 -9.46 -8.21 7.46
C GLN A 21 -8.00 -8.20 7.89
N VAL A 22 -7.63 -9.21 8.66
CA VAL A 22 -6.25 -9.43 8.98
C VAL A 22 -5.65 -10.17 7.79
N PHE A 23 -4.92 -9.45 6.95
CA PHE A 23 -3.89 -10.09 6.14
C PHE A 23 -2.77 -10.44 7.15
N GLN A 24 -2.15 -11.61 7.12
CA GLN A 24 -0.74 -11.71 7.54
C GLN A 24 0.05 -12.35 6.41
N GLY A 25 0.61 -11.49 5.58
CA GLY A 25 1.93 -11.74 5.04
C GLY A 25 2.89 -11.45 6.19
N SER A 26 3.06 -12.41 7.10
CA SER A 26 4.16 -12.35 8.06
C SER A 26 5.44 -12.34 7.23
N LEU A 27 6.10 -11.17 7.17
CA LEU A 27 7.55 -11.18 7.04
C LEU A 27 8.00 -12.08 8.16
N THR A 28 8.51 -13.27 7.81
CA THR A 28 9.02 -14.26 8.76
C THR A 28 9.61 -13.52 9.93
N LYS A 29 8.90 -13.58 11.06
CA LYS A 29 9.19 -12.87 12.31
C LYS A 29 10.69 -12.59 12.35
N PRO A 30 11.16 -11.32 12.27
CA PRO A 30 12.58 -11.05 12.45
C PRO A 30 12.97 -11.77 13.74
N VAL A 31 14.04 -12.57 13.65
CA VAL A 31 14.56 -13.36 14.76
C VAL A 31 14.50 -12.48 16.00
N ALA A 32 13.73 -12.91 17.00
CA ALA A 32 13.48 -12.10 18.19
C ALA A 32 14.83 -11.68 18.79
N GLY A 33 15.12 -10.37 18.82
CA GLY A 33 16.33 -9.82 19.44
C GLY A 33 17.13 -8.79 18.64
N GLU A 34 16.89 -8.57 17.34
CA GLU A 34 17.62 -7.54 16.58
C GLU A 34 16.82 -6.23 16.45
N GLY A 35 17.27 -5.17 17.12
CA GLY A 35 16.66 -3.82 17.11
C GLY A 35 16.76 -3.06 15.79
N PHE A 36 16.16 -3.60 14.71
CA PHE A 36 16.07 -2.91 13.42
C PHE A 36 14.88 -1.95 13.39
N HIS A 37 15.08 -0.69 13.05
CA HIS A 37 14.04 0.35 13.04
C HIS A 37 13.81 0.87 11.62
N VAL A 38 12.87 0.26 10.88
CA VAL A 38 12.47 0.68 9.53
C VAL A 38 12.04 2.15 9.49
N PHE A 39 12.67 2.93 8.62
CA PHE A 39 12.36 4.33 8.39
C PHE A 39 11.62 4.51 7.07
N ASP A 40 12.12 3.87 6.01
CA ASP A 40 11.55 3.92 4.66
C ASP A 40 11.53 2.51 4.02
N VAL A 41 10.67 2.33 3.01
CA VAL A 41 10.50 1.05 2.28
C VAL A 41 10.47 1.27 0.77
N ALA A 42 10.97 0.30 0.00
CA ALA A 42 10.87 0.29 -1.46
C ALA A 42 10.61 -1.14 -1.96
N THR A 43 10.08 -1.28 -3.16
CA THR A 43 9.86 -2.55 -3.87
C THR A 43 10.42 -2.44 -5.30
N ASP A 44 10.80 -3.57 -5.90
CA ASP A 44 11.22 -3.71 -7.30
C ASP A 44 11.07 -5.18 -7.71
N GLY A 45 9.95 -5.52 -8.34
CA GLY A 45 9.57 -6.90 -8.68
C GLY A 45 9.61 -7.86 -7.48
N ASP A 46 10.52 -8.83 -7.51
CA ASP A 46 10.71 -9.83 -6.44
C ASP A 46 11.54 -9.32 -5.24
N TRP A 47 11.91 -8.03 -5.22
CA TRP A 47 12.69 -7.43 -4.15
C TRP A 47 11.85 -6.49 -3.28
N SER A 48 12.13 -6.53 -1.98
CA SER A 48 11.61 -5.60 -0.98
C SER A 48 12.77 -5.04 -0.16
N PHE A 49 12.73 -3.75 0.15
CA PHE A 49 13.80 -3.05 0.85
C PHE A 49 13.25 -2.35 2.09
N ALA A 50 14.06 -2.34 3.14
CA ALA A 50 13.76 -1.59 4.35
C ALA A 50 15.02 -0.87 4.84
N SER A 51 14.91 0.43 5.11
CA SER A 51 16.03 1.24 5.57
C SER A 51 15.98 1.51 7.07
N GLN A 52 17.14 1.63 7.71
CA GLN A 52 17.31 2.17 9.05
C GLN A 52 18.47 3.19 9.05
N PRO A 53 18.17 4.48 8.87
CA PRO A 53 19.15 5.53 9.07
C PRO A 53 19.49 5.64 10.55
N HIS A 54 20.73 6.03 10.84
CA HIS A 54 21.19 6.36 12.19
C HIS A 54 21.52 7.84 12.27
N SER A 55 21.12 8.50 13.37
CA SER A 55 21.39 9.91 13.66
C SER A 55 22.73 10.14 14.38
N GLY A 56 23.50 9.07 14.65
CA GLY A 56 24.80 9.10 15.31
C GLY A 56 25.96 8.66 14.39
N THR A 57 27.06 8.20 14.97
CA THR A 57 28.23 7.71 14.21
C THR A 57 28.07 6.29 13.66
N ALA A 58 26.98 5.60 14.02
CA ALA A 58 26.62 4.31 13.44
C ALA A 58 26.24 4.47 11.95
N LEU A 59 26.59 3.48 11.15
CA LEU A 59 26.21 3.45 9.74
C LEU A 59 24.69 3.25 9.64
N GLY A 60 24.03 4.08 8.83
CA GLY A 60 22.71 3.73 8.33
C GLY A 60 22.77 2.47 7.47
N THR A 61 21.69 1.71 7.42
CA THR A 61 21.64 0.41 6.72
C THR A 61 20.38 0.29 5.88
N VAL A 62 20.46 -0.46 4.78
CA VAL A 62 19.33 -0.90 3.97
C VAL A 62 19.39 -2.41 3.88
N ARG A 63 18.31 -3.08 4.28
CA ARG A 63 18.16 -4.53 4.15
C ARG A 63 17.38 -4.83 2.86
N ALA A 64 17.95 -5.67 2.00
CA ALA A 64 17.32 -6.15 0.78
C ALA A 64 16.83 -7.58 0.99
N TYR A 65 15.55 -7.79 0.74
CA TYR A 65 14.85 -9.06 0.88
C TYR A 65 14.44 -9.54 -0.50
N HIS A 66 14.68 -10.82 -0.78
CA HIS A 66 14.29 -11.44 -2.05
C HIS A 66 13.11 -12.39 -1.81
N ARG A 67 12.17 -12.39 -2.75
CA ARG A 67 11.03 -13.29 -2.74
C ARG A 67 11.49 -14.73 -2.96
N GLY A 68 11.01 -15.62 -2.09
CA GLY A 68 11.16 -17.08 -2.22
C GLY A 68 9.80 -17.78 -2.11
N PRO A 69 9.77 -19.12 -2.16
CA PRO A 69 8.52 -19.90 -2.18
C PRO A 69 7.61 -19.70 -0.97
N THR A 70 8.18 -19.31 0.17
CA THR A 70 7.46 -19.14 1.45
C THR A 70 7.40 -17.69 1.91
N GLY A 71 7.72 -16.74 1.03
CA GLY A 71 7.78 -15.30 1.33
C GLY A 71 9.16 -14.69 1.15
N PHE A 72 9.36 -13.49 1.70
CA PHE A 72 10.58 -12.72 1.56
C PHE A 72 11.64 -13.13 2.59
N ALA A 73 12.87 -13.37 2.12
CA ALA A 73 14.02 -13.68 2.97
C ALA A 73 15.11 -12.62 2.82
N LEU A 74 15.83 -12.31 3.91
CA LEU A 74 16.95 -11.37 3.86
C LEU A 74 18.05 -11.94 2.96
N ALA A 75 18.34 -11.24 1.87
CA ALA A 75 19.36 -11.63 0.90
C ALA A 75 20.64 -10.81 1.06
N GLN A 76 20.53 -9.52 1.41
CA GLN A 76 21.70 -8.64 1.56
C GLN A 76 21.46 -7.53 2.58
N THR A 77 22.52 -7.14 3.31
CA THR A 77 22.58 -5.87 4.04
C THR A 77 23.52 -4.92 3.31
N ILE A 78 23.02 -3.74 2.99
CA ILE A 78 23.71 -2.66 2.28
C ILE A 78 23.99 -1.54 3.29
N ALA A 79 25.23 -1.07 3.34
CA ALA A 79 25.63 0.03 4.20
C ALA A 79 26.59 0.95 3.45
N THR A 80 26.65 2.22 3.85
CA THR A 80 27.65 3.16 3.32
C THR A 80 29.05 2.73 3.75
N SER A 81 30.02 2.82 2.83
CA SER A 81 31.43 2.53 3.10
C SER A 81 32.22 3.79 3.52
N VAL A 82 31.53 4.91 3.75
CA VAL A 82 32.16 6.19 4.10
C VAL A 82 32.50 6.20 5.60
N PRO A 83 33.78 6.41 6.00
CA PRO A 83 34.13 6.57 7.41
C PRO A 83 33.43 7.80 8.00
N LEU A 84 32.57 7.60 8.99
CA LEU A 84 31.72 8.65 9.55
C LEU A 84 32.40 9.36 10.72
N THR A 85 32.66 10.67 10.57
CA THR A 85 32.91 11.59 11.69
C THR A 85 31.64 12.31 12.16
N GLN A 86 30.55 12.19 11.40
CA GLN A 86 29.19 12.68 11.67
C GLN A 86 28.15 11.73 11.07
N SER A 87 26.88 11.86 11.48
CA SER A 87 25.76 11.07 10.97
C SER A 87 25.56 11.18 9.46
N SER A 88 25.59 10.05 8.74
CA SER A 88 25.28 10.00 7.30
C SER A 88 23.80 10.11 6.98
N MET A 89 22.94 9.67 7.92
CA MET A 89 21.54 9.36 7.64
C MET A 89 21.36 8.47 6.39
N PHE A 90 22.31 7.59 6.09
CA PHE A 90 22.19 6.66 4.96
C PHE A 90 20.92 5.81 5.11
N GLY A 91 20.07 5.79 4.08
CA GLY A 91 18.75 5.17 4.15
C GLY A 91 17.64 6.11 4.65
N ALA A 92 17.86 7.43 4.68
CA ALA A 92 16.80 8.39 5.01
C ALA A 92 15.67 8.41 3.96
N SER A 93 16.00 8.06 2.71
CA SER A 93 15.03 7.75 1.68
C SER A 93 15.56 6.62 0.80
N ILE A 94 14.68 5.75 0.31
CA ILE A 94 15.02 4.70 -0.65
C ILE A 94 13.97 4.61 -1.76
N ALA A 95 14.41 4.31 -2.97
CA ALA A 95 13.54 4.01 -4.11
C ALA A 95 14.21 2.97 -5.00
N ALA A 96 13.45 2.02 -5.51
CA ALA A 96 13.94 0.96 -6.39
C ALA A 96 13.04 0.85 -7.63
N SER A 97 13.64 0.51 -8.77
CA SER A 97 12.94 0.24 -10.03
C SER A 97 13.96 -0.25 -11.07
N ASP A 98 13.55 -1.14 -11.98
CA ASP A 98 14.35 -1.63 -13.12
C ASP A 98 15.75 -2.16 -12.72
N GLY A 99 15.86 -2.81 -11.55
CA GLY A 99 17.13 -3.35 -11.06
C GLY A 99 18.12 -2.29 -10.57
N PHE A 100 17.64 -1.07 -10.28
CA PHE A 100 18.39 -0.01 -9.59
C PHE A 100 17.77 0.29 -8.23
N LEU A 101 18.62 0.60 -7.26
CA LEU A 101 18.22 1.05 -5.92
C LEU A 101 18.94 2.36 -5.62
N ALA A 102 18.18 3.44 -5.41
CA ALA A 102 18.68 4.72 -4.95
C ALA A 102 18.51 4.83 -3.42
N VAL A 103 19.54 5.31 -2.74
CA VAL A 103 19.58 5.47 -1.29
C VAL A 103 20.06 6.88 -0.93
N GLY A 104 19.18 7.65 -0.31
CA GLY A 104 19.46 8.97 0.22
C GLY A 104 20.30 8.91 1.50
N ALA A 105 21.29 9.80 1.59
CA ALA A 105 22.15 10.02 2.74
C ALA A 105 22.33 11.54 2.97
N PRO A 106 21.27 12.25 3.39
CA PRO A 106 21.27 13.71 3.50
C PRO A 106 22.26 14.25 4.54
N GLY A 107 22.72 13.40 5.48
CA GLY A 107 23.75 13.75 6.46
C GLY A 107 25.19 13.64 5.95
N GLU A 108 25.45 12.97 4.82
CA GLU A 108 26.80 12.89 4.24
C GLU A 108 27.18 14.23 3.56
N PHE A 109 27.99 15.04 4.24
CA PHE A 109 28.48 16.36 3.80
C PHE A 109 27.38 17.41 3.63
N ALA A 110 26.85 17.53 2.41
CA ALA A 110 25.78 18.44 1.97
C ALA A 110 24.58 17.64 1.42
N GLY A 111 24.55 16.35 1.76
CA GLY A 111 23.67 15.34 1.22
C GLY A 111 24.25 14.59 0.03
N ARG A 112 24.03 13.27 0.01
CA ARG A 112 24.42 12.37 -1.07
C ARG A 112 23.27 11.43 -1.40
N VAL A 113 23.25 10.96 -2.65
CA VAL A 113 22.46 9.78 -3.06
C VAL A 113 23.43 8.73 -3.58
N HIS A 114 23.29 7.50 -3.09
CA HIS A 114 24.03 6.33 -3.54
C HIS A 114 23.11 5.46 -4.41
N VAL A 115 23.63 4.99 -5.54
CA VAL A 115 22.90 4.11 -6.47
C VAL A 115 23.58 2.76 -6.49
N TYR A 116 22.78 1.72 -6.34
CA TYR A 116 23.16 0.33 -6.46
C TYR A 116 22.48 -0.28 -7.69
N ARG A 117 23.09 -1.32 -8.26
CA ARG A 117 22.55 -2.08 -9.39
C ARG A 117 22.51 -3.55 -9.06
N LEU A 118 21.43 -4.23 -9.44
CA LEU A 118 21.32 -5.67 -9.31
C LEU A 118 22.19 -6.37 -10.37
N VAL A 119 23.18 -7.14 -9.94
CA VAL A 119 24.08 -7.91 -10.79
C VAL A 119 24.24 -9.31 -10.21
N GLY A 120 23.80 -10.33 -10.96
CA GLY A 120 23.92 -11.74 -10.53
C GLY A 120 23.24 -12.05 -9.20
N GLY A 121 22.12 -11.37 -8.89
CA GLY A 121 21.37 -11.55 -7.63
C GLY A 121 21.91 -10.75 -6.44
N ALA A 122 22.92 -9.88 -6.64
CA ALA A 122 23.46 -9.01 -5.60
C ALA A 122 23.35 -7.52 -5.98
N TRP A 123 23.04 -6.67 -5.00
CA TRP A 123 23.02 -5.22 -5.14
C TRP A 123 24.43 -4.65 -4.97
N VAL A 124 25.05 -4.24 -6.07
CA VAL A 124 26.43 -3.73 -6.07
C VAL A 124 26.45 -2.20 -6.21
N PRO A 125 27.38 -1.48 -5.55
CA PRO A 125 27.52 -0.05 -5.74
C PRO A 125 27.74 0.29 -7.21
N PHE A 126 27.02 1.28 -7.71
CA PHE A 126 27.03 1.66 -9.12
C PHE A 126 27.47 3.11 -9.32
N GLN A 127 26.83 4.07 -8.63
CA GLN A 127 27.14 5.49 -8.77
C GLN A 127 26.79 6.26 -7.49
N GLY A 128 27.41 7.42 -7.26
CA GLY A 128 27.03 8.34 -6.19
C GLY A 128 26.88 9.78 -6.70
N PHE A 129 25.95 10.52 -6.11
CA PHE A 129 25.70 11.92 -6.44
C PHE A 129 25.81 12.79 -5.19
N SER A 130 26.57 13.88 -5.29
CA SER A 130 26.62 14.92 -4.27
C SER A 130 26.50 16.28 -4.95
N MET A 131 25.96 17.26 -4.23
CA MET A 131 25.98 18.64 -4.67
C MET A 131 27.37 19.24 -4.48
N SER A 132 27.81 20.08 -5.42
CA SER A 132 29.13 20.72 -5.40
C SER A 132 29.21 21.96 -4.50
N PHE A 133 28.11 22.36 -3.84
CA PHE A 133 28.08 23.53 -2.98
C PHE A 133 27.25 23.36 -1.68
N ALA A 134 27.75 24.07 -0.65
CA ALA A 134 27.27 24.36 0.70
C ALA A 134 27.03 23.20 1.68
N GLN A 135 27.87 23.15 2.74
CA GLN A 135 27.53 22.52 4.02
C GLN A 135 26.10 22.94 4.43
N GLY A 136 25.22 21.97 4.67
CA GLY A 136 23.87 22.19 5.22
C GLY A 136 22.71 22.05 4.24
N SER A 137 22.91 21.75 2.95
CA SER A 137 21.79 21.29 2.10
C SER A 137 21.38 19.86 2.48
N VAL A 138 20.10 19.52 2.27
CA VAL A 138 19.54 18.18 2.51
C VAL A 138 19.32 17.43 1.19
N PHE A 139 20.38 17.28 0.38
CA PHE A 139 20.30 16.56 -0.88
C PHE A 139 20.10 15.06 -0.66
N GLY A 140 19.11 14.46 -1.33
CA GLY A 140 18.73 13.06 -1.09
C GLY A 140 17.85 12.86 0.14
N ASP A 141 17.20 13.92 0.64
CA ASP A 141 16.18 13.81 1.70
C ASP A 141 14.95 13.01 1.24
N HIS A 142 14.61 13.10 -0.06
CA HIS A 142 13.61 12.25 -0.70
C HIS A 142 14.07 11.90 -2.12
N VAL A 143 13.96 10.63 -2.47
CA VAL A 143 14.28 10.09 -3.80
C VAL A 143 13.08 9.30 -4.33
N GLU A 144 12.83 9.40 -5.62
CA GLU A 144 11.88 8.55 -6.34
C GLU A 144 12.58 8.04 -7.60
N LEU A 145 12.27 6.81 -7.99
CA LEU A 145 12.89 6.12 -9.10
C LEU A 145 11.80 5.37 -9.87
N VAL A 146 11.63 5.69 -11.15
CA VAL A 146 10.72 4.96 -12.04
C VAL A 146 11.45 4.71 -13.35
N GLY A 147 11.71 3.44 -13.60
CA GLY A 147 12.58 2.95 -14.65
C GLY A 147 13.92 3.69 -14.74
N GLN A 148 14.16 4.36 -15.87
CA GLN A 148 15.44 5.04 -16.16
C GLN A 148 15.48 6.52 -15.73
N ARG A 149 14.55 6.96 -14.88
CA ARG A 149 14.52 8.34 -14.36
C ARG A 149 14.43 8.37 -12.84
N MET A 150 15.21 9.26 -12.26
CA MET A 150 15.31 9.46 -10.83
C MET A 150 15.01 10.91 -10.48
N LEU A 151 14.17 11.10 -9.48
CA LEU A 151 13.88 12.39 -8.90
C LEU A 151 14.61 12.49 -7.57
N VAL A 152 15.33 13.58 -7.36
CA VAL A 152 16.02 13.85 -6.10
C VAL A 152 15.57 15.21 -5.59
N TYR A 153 14.84 15.18 -4.49
CA TYR A 153 14.48 16.38 -3.75
C TYR A 153 15.69 16.90 -2.96
N TYR A 154 15.82 18.21 -2.92
CA TYR A 154 16.74 18.89 -2.03
C TYR A 154 16.26 20.30 -1.67
N ARG A 155 16.74 20.79 -0.53
CA ARG A 155 16.54 22.18 -0.09
C ARG A 155 17.90 22.86 0.11
N GLY A 156 18.04 24.06 -0.45
CA GLY A 156 19.22 24.92 -0.25
C GLY A 156 19.31 25.48 1.18
N VAL A 157 20.46 26.06 1.54
CA VAL A 157 20.74 26.63 2.88
C VAL A 157 20.14 28.05 3.03
N GLY A 158 19.69 28.40 4.24
CA GLY A 158 19.24 29.75 4.63
C GLY A 158 17.76 29.83 5.06
N VAL A 159 17.36 30.93 5.72
CA VAL A 159 15.94 31.26 5.91
C VAL A 159 15.33 31.50 4.53
N GLY A 160 14.42 30.63 4.09
CA GLY A 160 13.88 30.65 2.73
C GLY A 160 14.62 29.77 1.71
N GLY A 161 15.45 28.81 2.16
CA GLY A 161 16.07 27.82 1.28
C GLY A 161 15.04 27.16 0.36
N VAL A 162 15.16 27.42 -0.94
CA VAL A 162 14.12 27.06 -1.93
C VAL A 162 14.17 25.55 -2.19
N PRO A 163 13.07 24.82 -2.00
CA PRO A 163 12.99 23.41 -2.36
C PRO A 163 13.10 23.23 -3.87
N ARG A 164 13.79 22.18 -4.31
CA ARG A 164 14.05 21.89 -5.72
C ARG A 164 13.96 20.39 -5.95
N VAL A 165 13.62 20.01 -7.18
CA VAL A 165 13.62 18.61 -7.62
C VAL A 165 14.60 18.47 -8.78
N GLN A 166 15.65 17.69 -8.59
CA GLN A 166 16.60 17.36 -9.65
C GLN A 166 16.15 16.08 -10.35
N ILE A 167 15.99 16.15 -11.66
CA ILE A 167 15.66 15.03 -12.52
C ILE A 167 16.97 14.50 -13.10
N ARG A 168 17.20 13.19 -12.92
CA ARG A 168 18.33 12.48 -13.50
C ARG A 168 17.83 11.39 -14.44
N ALA A 169 18.49 11.24 -15.57
CA ALA A 169 18.22 10.20 -16.55
C ALA A 169 19.43 9.27 -16.70
N PHE A 170 19.16 7.98 -16.80
CA PHE A 170 20.18 6.98 -17.13
C PHE A 170 20.40 6.95 -18.64
N ASP A 171 21.66 7.04 -19.09
CA ASP A 171 22.01 7.03 -20.51
C ASP A 171 22.48 5.65 -21.02
N GLY A 172 22.27 4.59 -20.23
CA GLY A 172 22.80 3.26 -20.47
C GLY A 172 24.15 2.99 -19.80
N GLN A 173 24.86 4.03 -19.34
CA GLN A 173 26.15 3.91 -18.66
C GLN A 173 26.19 4.63 -17.31
N THR A 174 25.60 5.83 -17.23
CA THR A 174 25.63 6.69 -16.06
C THR A 174 24.32 7.46 -15.91
N TRP A 175 24.01 7.83 -14.68
CA TRP A 175 22.95 8.78 -14.38
C TRP A 175 23.47 10.21 -14.52
N LYS A 176 22.82 10.99 -15.38
CA LYS A 176 23.15 12.39 -15.66
C LYS A 176 22.00 13.30 -15.27
N ILE A 177 22.31 14.54 -14.89
CA ILE A 177 21.29 15.56 -14.64
C ILE A 177 20.61 15.86 -15.97
N GLU A 178 19.30 15.63 -16.03
CA GLU A 178 18.46 16.00 -17.17
C GLU A 178 17.93 17.42 -16.97
N GLN A 179 17.39 17.72 -15.78
CA GLN A 179 16.82 19.04 -15.47
C GLN A 179 16.79 19.29 -13.95
N THR A 180 16.67 20.55 -13.54
CA THR A 180 16.28 20.92 -12.18
C THR A 180 14.99 21.71 -12.25
N ILE A 181 13.98 21.28 -11.50
CA ILE A 181 12.69 21.95 -11.37
C ILE A 181 12.71 22.81 -10.12
N GLU A 182 12.31 24.05 -10.29
CA GLU A 182 12.08 25.01 -9.23
C GLU A 182 10.56 25.20 -9.05
N PRO A 183 10.08 25.53 -7.83
CA PRO A 183 8.70 25.86 -7.62
C PRO A 183 8.30 27.08 -8.46
N PRO A 184 7.14 27.06 -9.14
CA PRO A 184 6.65 28.23 -9.88
C PRO A 184 6.47 29.46 -8.98
N ASP A 185 6.05 29.24 -7.72
CA ASP A 185 5.79 30.28 -6.72
C ASP A 185 6.89 30.28 -5.64
N PHE A 186 8.05 30.82 -5.98
CA PHE A 186 9.28 30.77 -5.17
C PHE A 186 9.11 31.22 -3.71
N ASP A 187 8.29 32.24 -3.45
CA ASP A 187 8.19 32.88 -2.14
C ASP A 187 7.29 32.13 -1.14
N THR A 188 6.40 31.27 -1.64
CA THR A 188 5.36 30.61 -0.83
C THR A 188 5.50 29.09 -0.77
N SER A 189 6.28 28.52 -1.68
CA SER A 189 6.43 27.06 -1.86
C SER A 189 7.44 26.48 -0.88
N VAL A 190 7.05 26.30 0.38
CA VAL A 190 7.95 25.76 1.42
C VAL A 190 7.99 24.23 1.46
N GLN A 191 7.04 23.51 0.84
CA GLN A 191 7.04 22.03 0.84
C GLN A 191 6.87 21.41 -0.55
N PHE A 192 7.15 22.18 -1.59
CA PHE A 192 7.31 21.68 -2.96
C PHE A 192 8.33 20.53 -3.01
N GLY A 193 8.02 19.47 -3.74
CA GLY A 193 8.96 18.37 -3.99
C GLY A 193 9.05 17.32 -2.89
N ARG A 194 8.24 17.42 -1.82
CA ARG A 194 8.17 16.39 -0.76
C ARG A 194 7.25 15.22 -1.08
N ALA A 195 6.35 15.40 -2.04
CA ALA A 195 5.56 14.35 -2.64
C ALA A 195 5.77 14.44 -4.14
N LEU A 196 6.23 13.34 -4.72
CA LEU A 196 6.58 13.22 -6.12
C LEU A 196 5.86 12.00 -6.69
N SER A 197 5.51 12.06 -7.96
CA SER A 197 5.12 10.86 -8.69
C SER A 197 5.48 10.99 -10.17
N LEU A 198 6.13 9.96 -10.71
CA LEU A 198 6.56 9.88 -12.10
C LEU A 198 5.84 8.74 -12.83
N ASP A 199 5.22 9.04 -13.97
CA ASP A 199 4.63 8.03 -14.86
C ASP A 199 4.98 8.35 -16.33
N GLY A 200 6.00 7.66 -16.83
CA GLY A 200 6.57 7.92 -18.14
C GLY A 200 7.02 9.38 -18.29
N ASP A 201 6.37 10.11 -19.20
CA ASP A 201 6.65 11.52 -19.51
C ASP A 201 5.80 12.52 -18.71
N ARG A 202 5.16 12.07 -17.62
CA ARG A 202 4.36 12.92 -16.71
C ARG A 202 4.93 12.89 -15.31
N LEU A 203 4.97 14.05 -14.68
CA LEU A 203 5.51 14.25 -13.34
C LEU A 203 4.53 15.10 -12.54
N ALA A 204 4.13 14.62 -11.36
CA ALA A 204 3.42 15.43 -10.39
C ALA A 204 4.32 15.78 -9.20
N ILE A 205 4.22 17.03 -8.76
CA ILE A 205 4.96 17.54 -7.61
C ILE A 205 3.98 18.22 -6.65
N GLY A 206 3.87 17.66 -5.44
CA GLY A 206 3.05 18.23 -4.37
C GLY A 206 3.71 19.45 -3.71
N ASP A 207 2.90 20.44 -3.37
CA ASP A 207 3.25 21.58 -2.51
C ASP A 207 2.15 21.81 -1.45
N ARG A 208 2.16 20.94 -0.44
CA ARG A 208 1.06 20.83 0.54
C ARG A 208 0.89 22.03 1.47
N LYS A 209 1.90 22.89 1.60
CA LYS A 209 1.89 24.05 2.52
C LYS A 209 1.74 25.40 1.81
N HIS A 210 1.25 25.40 0.57
CA HIS A 210 0.90 26.65 -0.10
C HIS A 210 -0.20 27.41 0.70
N PRO A 211 -0.10 28.74 0.88
CA PRO A 211 -1.07 29.56 1.64
C PRO A 211 -2.55 29.45 1.21
N GLN A 212 -2.83 28.85 0.05
CA GLN A 212 -4.16 28.69 -0.52
C GLN A 212 -4.75 27.28 -0.31
N GLY A 213 -4.19 26.46 0.60
CA GLY A 213 -4.73 25.12 0.94
C GLY A 213 -3.95 23.93 0.37
N GLY A 214 -2.77 24.15 -0.21
CA GLY A 214 -1.97 23.14 -0.89
C GLY A 214 -2.30 23.00 -2.39
N ARG A 215 -1.37 22.44 -3.17
CA ARG A 215 -1.48 22.28 -4.63
C ARG A 215 -0.61 21.14 -5.15
N VAL A 216 -0.83 20.75 -6.39
CA VAL A 216 0.02 19.82 -7.15
C VAL A 216 0.36 20.44 -8.50
N HIS A 217 1.64 20.44 -8.85
CA HIS A 217 2.14 20.91 -10.13
C HIS A 217 2.38 19.73 -11.07
N LEU A 218 1.74 19.74 -12.23
CA LEU A 218 1.84 18.69 -13.24
C LEU A 218 2.77 19.16 -14.35
N TYR A 219 3.80 18.38 -14.63
CA TYR A 219 4.78 18.62 -15.67
C TYR A 219 4.68 17.55 -16.75
N ARG A 220 4.90 17.96 -17.99
CA ARG A 220 5.02 17.08 -19.15
C ARG A 220 6.41 17.19 -19.72
N ARG A 221 7.01 16.05 -20.07
CA ARG A 221 8.24 16.02 -20.84
C ARG A 221 7.95 16.18 -22.33
N GLY A 222 8.62 17.14 -22.97
CA GLY A 222 8.64 17.34 -24.41
C GLY A 222 10.05 17.45 -24.95
N ALA A 223 10.19 17.95 -26.18
CA ALA A 223 11.50 18.14 -26.82
C ALA A 223 12.42 19.12 -26.08
N ALA A 224 11.83 20.09 -25.35
CA ALA A 224 12.56 21.09 -24.56
C ALA A 224 12.80 20.65 -23.09
N GLY A 225 12.52 19.39 -22.75
CA GLY A 225 12.55 18.89 -21.38
C GLY A 225 11.19 18.97 -20.70
N TRP A 226 11.19 19.05 -19.37
CA TRP A 226 10.01 19.09 -18.52
C TRP A 226 9.44 20.50 -18.43
N THR A 227 8.18 20.67 -18.82
CA THR A 227 7.46 21.95 -18.78
C THR A 227 6.20 21.81 -17.94
N LEU A 228 5.87 22.85 -17.17
CA LEU A 228 4.63 22.90 -16.37
C LEU A 228 3.41 22.86 -17.31
N GLU A 229 2.61 21.81 -17.21
CA GLU A 229 1.37 21.62 -17.96
C GLU A 229 0.18 22.26 -17.23
N GLN A 230 0.07 22.02 -15.92
CA GLN A 230 -1.05 22.51 -15.11
C GLN A 230 -0.65 22.60 -13.62
N THR A 231 -1.22 23.57 -12.89
CA THR A 231 -1.26 23.54 -11.42
C THR A 231 -2.67 23.15 -10.98
N VAL A 232 -2.81 22.03 -10.29
CA VAL A 232 -4.06 21.56 -9.68
C VAL A 232 -4.15 22.10 -8.26
N VAL A 233 -5.20 22.86 -7.99
CA VAL A 233 -5.51 23.38 -6.65
C VAL A 233 -6.59 22.51 -6.00
N GLY A 234 -6.56 22.41 -4.67
CA GLY A 234 -7.59 21.70 -3.92
C GLY A 234 -8.98 22.27 -4.21
N PRO A 235 -10.06 21.45 -4.16
CA PRO A 235 -11.41 21.87 -4.52
C PRO A 235 -12.00 22.93 -3.57
N SER A 236 -11.44 23.09 -2.38
CA SER A 236 -11.73 24.19 -1.46
C SER A 236 -10.56 24.39 -0.48
N ASN A 237 -10.60 25.49 0.28
CA ASN A 237 -9.65 25.78 1.35
C ASN A 237 -9.84 24.92 2.61
N LEU A 238 -10.88 24.08 2.66
CA LEU A 238 -11.15 23.16 3.77
C LEU A 238 -10.16 22.00 3.81
N TYR A 239 -9.66 21.58 2.64
CA TYR A 239 -8.77 20.44 2.45
C TYR A 239 -7.31 20.84 2.67
N THR A 240 -6.95 21.19 3.90
CA THR A 240 -5.58 21.64 4.19
C THR A 240 -4.58 20.50 4.00
N GLY A 241 -3.44 20.81 3.38
CA GLY A 241 -2.45 19.79 3.04
C GLY A 241 -2.75 19.05 1.74
N PHE A 242 -3.64 19.54 0.87
CA PHE A 242 -3.80 19.00 -0.48
C PHE A 242 -2.44 18.93 -1.21
N GLY A 243 -2.12 17.76 -1.77
CA GLY A 243 -0.79 17.50 -2.34
C GLY A 243 0.23 17.00 -1.31
N ALA A 244 -0.22 16.52 -0.15
CA ALA A 244 0.67 15.90 0.86
C ALA A 244 1.19 14.53 0.42
N SER A 245 0.43 13.85 -0.42
CA SER A 245 0.81 12.65 -1.15
C SER A 245 0.27 12.79 -2.58
N VAL A 246 1.00 12.25 -3.54
CA VAL A 246 0.59 12.26 -4.94
C VAL A 246 1.01 10.93 -5.54
N ALA A 247 0.14 10.33 -6.34
CA ALA A 247 0.47 9.12 -7.08
C ALA A 247 -0.16 9.23 -8.48
N TRP A 248 0.58 8.86 -9.51
CA TRP A 248 0.17 8.94 -10.90
C TRP A 248 0.42 7.60 -11.56
N HIS A 249 -0.63 7.02 -12.14
CA HIS A 249 -0.50 5.81 -12.93
C HIS A 249 -1.50 5.84 -14.09
N GLY A 250 -1.01 5.69 -15.31
CA GLY A 250 -1.85 5.67 -16.50
C GLY A 250 -2.72 6.92 -16.62
N ASP A 251 -4.02 6.78 -16.78
CA ASP A 251 -4.96 7.89 -16.97
C ASP A 251 -5.49 8.51 -15.66
N ARG A 252 -4.88 8.21 -14.51
CA ARG A 252 -5.34 8.68 -13.20
C ARG A 252 -4.24 9.39 -12.43
N LEU A 253 -4.61 10.52 -11.84
CA LEU A 253 -3.81 11.25 -10.86
C LEU A 253 -4.54 11.19 -9.52
N LEU A 254 -3.84 10.77 -8.47
CA LEU A 254 -4.36 10.61 -7.13
C LEU A 254 -3.68 11.64 -6.22
N VAL A 255 -4.47 12.39 -5.46
CA VAL A 255 -3.95 13.46 -4.59
C VAL A 255 -4.54 13.37 -3.20
N GLY A 256 -3.66 13.18 -2.21
CA GLY A 256 -4.04 13.17 -0.79
C GLY A 256 -4.19 14.57 -0.21
N ALA A 257 -5.21 14.75 0.64
CA ALA A 257 -5.42 15.88 1.51
C ALA A 257 -5.77 15.35 2.91
N PRO A 258 -4.76 15.10 3.78
CA PRO A 258 -4.95 14.38 5.02
C PRO A 258 -5.78 15.12 6.07
N ASN A 259 -6.08 16.42 5.88
CA ASN A 259 -6.87 17.21 6.82
C ASN A 259 -8.06 17.86 6.09
N ASN A 260 -9.23 17.81 6.73
CA ASN A 260 -10.45 18.49 6.27
C ASN A 260 -11.14 19.25 7.41
N LEU A 261 -11.13 20.57 7.34
CA LEU A 261 -11.65 21.46 8.38
C LEU A 261 -13.17 21.37 8.60
N GLU A 262 -13.94 20.83 7.64
CA GLU A 262 -15.41 20.71 7.78
C GLU A 262 -15.83 19.43 8.51
N TYR A 263 -15.01 18.38 8.48
CA TYR A 263 -15.34 17.05 8.99
C TYR A 263 -14.30 16.58 10.01
N TYR A 264 -14.12 17.35 11.08
CA TYR A 264 -13.26 17.00 12.21
C TYR A 264 -11.81 16.65 11.81
N ASP A 265 -11.25 17.32 10.80
CA ASP A 265 -9.92 17.06 10.23
C ASP A 265 -9.73 15.70 9.57
N ASN A 266 -10.81 15.08 9.06
CA ASN A 266 -10.70 13.79 8.38
C ASN A 266 -10.16 13.90 6.95
N GLY A 267 -9.11 13.16 6.65
CA GLY A 267 -8.44 13.15 5.36
C GLY A 267 -9.31 12.67 4.19
N ARG A 268 -8.88 13.05 2.99
CA ARG A 268 -9.48 12.70 1.71
C ARG A 268 -8.40 12.31 0.71
N LEU A 269 -8.78 11.44 -0.22
CA LEU A 269 -8.03 11.16 -1.43
C LEU A 269 -8.89 11.56 -2.64
N PHE A 270 -8.34 12.38 -3.52
CA PHE A 270 -9.02 12.82 -4.74
C PHE A 270 -8.44 12.08 -5.94
N VAL A 271 -9.32 11.46 -6.72
CA VAL A 271 -8.99 10.81 -7.99
C VAL A 271 -9.34 11.77 -9.11
N TYR A 272 -8.35 12.15 -9.90
CA TYR A 272 -8.50 13.00 -11.06
C TYR A 272 -8.37 12.19 -12.35
N GLU A 273 -9.18 12.56 -13.33
CA GLU A 273 -9.08 12.10 -14.71
C GLU A 273 -8.88 13.30 -15.66
N GLN A 274 -8.21 13.07 -16.78
CA GLN A 274 -8.01 14.11 -17.78
C GLN A 274 -9.23 14.18 -18.72
N VAL A 275 -9.93 15.31 -18.70
CA VAL A 275 -11.05 15.60 -19.61
C VAL A 275 -10.65 16.75 -20.52
N GLY A 276 -10.36 16.43 -21.78
CA GLY A 276 -9.76 17.39 -22.71
C GLY A 276 -8.37 17.79 -22.23
N HIS A 277 -8.19 19.06 -21.88
CA HIS A 277 -6.92 19.59 -21.36
C HIS A 277 -6.90 19.80 -19.85
N ALA A 278 -7.99 19.49 -19.13
CA ALA A 278 -8.09 19.74 -17.70
C ALA A 278 -8.14 18.43 -16.90
N TRP A 279 -7.42 18.40 -15.78
CA TRP A 279 -7.61 17.38 -14.76
C TRP A 279 -8.83 17.71 -13.91
N THR A 280 -9.84 16.84 -13.93
CA THR A 280 -11.10 17.00 -13.19
C THR A 280 -11.27 15.88 -12.17
N ILE A 281 -11.86 16.18 -11.01
CA ILE A 281 -12.14 15.18 -9.98
C ILE A 281 -13.17 14.18 -10.54
N ALA A 282 -12.74 12.94 -10.72
CA ALA A 282 -13.57 11.81 -11.13
C ALA A 282 -14.21 11.13 -9.90
N GLN A 283 -13.47 11.05 -8.80
CA GLN A 283 -13.91 10.38 -7.58
C GLN A 283 -13.26 11.02 -6.35
N GLN A 284 -13.97 11.01 -5.23
CA GLN A 284 -13.43 11.34 -3.93
C GLN A 284 -13.55 10.10 -3.03
N LEU A 285 -12.42 9.69 -2.46
CA LEU A 285 -12.31 8.56 -1.55
C LEU A 285 -12.06 9.07 -0.14
N PHE A 286 -12.76 8.47 0.82
CA PHE A 286 -12.57 8.75 2.23
C PHE A 286 -13.07 7.60 3.08
N PHE A 287 -12.54 7.53 4.29
CA PHE A 287 -12.97 6.57 5.28
C PHE A 287 -13.95 7.22 6.25
N VAL A 288 -15.03 6.50 6.57
CA VAL A 288 -15.94 6.81 7.67
C VAL A 288 -16.05 5.56 8.52
N ASP A 289 -15.65 5.66 9.77
CA ASP A 289 -16.01 4.67 10.78
C ASP A 289 -17.19 5.19 11.60
N PRO A 290 -18.37 4.55 11.54
CA PRO A 290 -19.53 4.94 12.34
C PRO A 290 -19.26 4.92 13.85
N GLN A 291 -18.38 4.02 14.32
CA GLN A 291 -17.98 3.95 15.73
C GLN A 291 -17.03 5.08 16.10
N LEU A 292 -16.28 5.60 15.11
CA LEU A 292 -15.38 6.73 15.31
C LEU A 292 -15.97 8.08 14.85
N ALA A 293 -17.25 8.12 14.45
CA ALA A 293 -17.90 9.30 13.89
C ALA A 293 -17.96 10.52 14.84
N SER A 294 -17.72 10.30 16.14
CA SER A 294 -17.68 11.36 17.17
C SER A 294 -16.26 11.90 17.44
N TYR A 295 -15.23 11.35 16.80
CA TYR A 295 -13.83 11.70 17.07
C TYR A 295 -13.20 12.50 15.92
N SER A 296 -12.17 13.27 16.26
CA SER A 296 -11.43 14.15 15.34
C SER A 296 -10.08 13.54 14.96
N LYS A 297 -9.61 13.83 13.73
CA LYS A 297 -8.25 13.58 13.20
C LYS A 297 -7.95 12.16 12.68
N ILE A 298 -8.72 11.72 11.69
CA ILE A 298 -8.33 10.58 10.85
C ILE A 298 -7.50 11.10 9.67
N HIS A 299 -6.18 10.89 9.68
CA HIS A 299 -5.30 11.29 8.58
C HIS A 299 -5.30 10.26 7.44
N PHE A 300 -6.40 10.18 6.68
CA PHE A 300 -6.49 9.34 5.49
C PHE A 300 -5.84 10.03 4.28
N GLY A 301 -4.98 9.31 3.55
CA GLY A 301 -4.40 9.81 2.30
C GLY A 301 -2.99 10.40 2.41
N ALA A 302 -2.20 10.07 3.43
CA ALA A 302 -0.81 10.54 3.56
C ALA A 302 0.05 9.54 4.35
N PRO A 303 0.16 8.28 3.91
CA PRO A 303 0.72 7.94 2.58
C PRO A 303 -0.25 7.33 1.56
N LEU A 304 0.21 7.26 0.32
CA LEU A 304 -0.49 6.74 -0.84
C LEU A 304 0.53 6.13 -1.79
N ASP A 305 0.21 4.97 -2.37
CA ASP A 305 0.92 4.44 -3.53
C ASP A 305 -0.02 3.69 -4.49
N VAL A 306 0.38 3.51 -5.74
CA VAL A 306 -0.43 2.95 -6.83
C VAL A 306 0.36 1.94 -7.65
N SER A 307 -0.25 0.79 -7.93
CA SER A 307 0.32 -0.22 -8.82
C SER A 307 -0.78 -0.80 -9.70
N GLY A 308 -0.70 -0.56 -11.01
CA GLY A 308 -1.73 -1.04 -11.93
C GLY A 308 -3.11 -0.45 -11.60
N ASP A 309 -4.06 -1.35 -11.36
CA ASP A 309 -5.43 -1.02 -10.95
C ASP A 309 -5.59 -0.86 -9.44
N TRP A 310 -4.53 -1.04 -8.66
CA TRP A 310 -4.59 -1.02 -7.21
C TRP A 310 -4.05 0.27 -6.62
N ILE A 311 -4.69 0.75 -5.56
CA ILE A 311 -4.17 1.82 -4.72
C ILE A 311 -4.08 1.35 -3.27
N ALA A 312 -3.00 1.72 -2.59
CA ALA A 312 -2.79 1.53 -1.17
C ALA A 312 -2.78 2.89 -0.47
N VAL A 313 -3.60 3.06 0.55
CA VAL A 313 -3.77 4.35 1.24
C VAL A 313 -3.61 4.15 2.73
N GLY A 314 -2.63 4.83 3.32
CA GLY A 314 -2.44 4.82 4.75
C GLY A 314 -3.44 5.73 5.48
N GLN A 315 -3.76 5.31 6.69
CA GLN A 315 -4.56 6.03 7.65
C GLN A 315 -3.87 6.00 9.01
N ASP A 316 -3.66 7.18 9.58
CA ASP A 316 -3.24 7.34 10.98
C ASP A 316 -4.41 7.94 11.79
N THR A 317 -4.66 7.39 12.98
CA THR A 317 -5.68 7.87 13.91
C THR A 317 -4.99 8.32 15.19
N PHE A 318 -4.99 9.63 15.46
CA PHE A 318 -4.40 10.17 16.68
C PHE A 318 -5.47 10.29 17.79
N ILE A 319 -5.88 9.18 18.41
CA ILE A 319 -6.88 9.20 19.50
C ILE A 319 -6.45 8.29 20.64
N GLU A 320 -6.40 8.84 21.86
CA GLU A 320 -5.97 8.23 23.14
C GLU A 320 -6.70 6.92 23.58
N LYS A 321 -7.63 6.37 22.79
CA LYS A 321 -8.40 5.17 23.17
C LYS A 321 -8.67 4.16 22.04
N VAL A 322 -8.37 4.47 20.78
CA VAL A 322 -8.51 3.53 19.66
C VAL A 322 -7.42 3.87 18.65
N ASP A 323 -6.25 3.24 18.82
CA ASP A 323 -5.16 3.33 17.85
C ASP A 323 -5.41 2.28 16.76
N GLU A 324 -5.98 2.69 15.63
CA GLU A 324 -6.19 1.82 14.46
C GLU A 324 -5.52 2.42 13.21
N ALA A 325 -4.21 2.58 13.28
CA ALA A 325 -3.43 2.82 12.07
C ALA A 325 -3.65 1.66 11.09
N SER A 326 -3.95 2.00 9.84
CA SER A 326 -4.40 1.03 8.85
C SER A 326 -4.00 1.40 7.44
N VAL A 327 -3.96 0.40 6.56
CA VAL A 327 -3.78 0.59 5.12
C VAL A 327 -5.03 0.11 4.41
N HIS A 328 -5.64 0.98 3.62
CA HIS A 328 -6.81 0.70 2.83
C HIS A 328 -6.38 0.40 1.40
N LEU A 329 -6.81 -0.75 0.88
CA LEU A 329 -6.60 -1.14 -0.50
C LEU A 329 -7.89 -0.94 -1.29
N PHE A 330 -7.77 -0.29 -2.44
CA PHE A 330 -8.85 -0.17 -3.40
C PHE A 330 -8.40 -0.73 -4.74
N ARG A 331 -9.35 -1.29 -5.48
CA ARG A 331 -9.13 -1.79 -6.84
C ARG A 331 -9.98 -0.98 -7.82
N ARG A 332 -9.43 -0.66 -8.97
CA ARG A 332 -10.17 -0.06 -10.07
C ARG A 332 -11.11 -1.10 -10.67
N GLU A 333 -12.40 -0.80 -10.65
CA GLU A 333 -13.45 -1.54 -11.33
C GLU A 333 -14.15 -0.60 -12.31
N GLY A 334 -13.91 -0.81 -13.61
CA GLY A 334 -14.31 0.13 -14.65
C GLY A 334 -13.66 1.51 -14.46
N ASN A 335 -14.48 2.51 -14.15
CA ASN A 335 -14.02 3.90 -14.03
C ASN A 335 -13.81 4.37 -12.58
N ALA A 336 -14.11 3.54 -11.58
CA ALA A 336 -14.02 3.92 -10.16
C ALA A 336 -13.09 2.98 -9.39
N TYR A 337 -12.45 3.50 -8.35
CA TYR A 337 -11.77 2.70 -7.34
C TYR A 337 -12.79 2.27 -6.29
N VAL A 338 -12.93 0.96 -6.07
CA VAL A 338 -13.81 0.39 -5.06
C VAL A 338 -13.00 -0.15 -3.88
N PRO A 339 -13.48 -0.02 -2.62
CA PRO A 339 -12.78 -0.59 -1.48
C PRO A 339 -12.62 -2.09 -1.63
N HIS A 340 -11.38 -2.57 -1.53
CA HIS A 340 -11.08 -3.98 -1.66
C HIS A 340 -10.69 -4.63 -0.33
N ALA A 341 -9.77 -4.00 0.42
CA ALA A 341 -9.35 -4.50 1.72
C ALA A 341 -8.93 -3.42 2.73
N LYS A 342 -8.92 -3.74 4.04
CA LYS A 342 -8.35 -2.91 5.11
C LYS A 342 -7.37 -3.73 5.94
N LEU A 343 -6.11 -3.33 5.98
CA LEU A 343 -5.05 -3.92 6.78
C LEU A 343 -4.94 -3.16 8.11
N LEU A 344 -5.05 -3.84 9.25
CA LEU A 344 -4.95 -3.22 10.58
C LEU A 344 -3.55 -3.38 11.20
N GLY A 345 -3.00 -2.34 11.80
CA GLY A 345 -1.71 -2.39 12.50
C GLY A 345 -1.68 -3.36 13.69
N ALA A 346 -2.77 -3.41 14.47
CA ALA A 346 -2.89 -4.27 15.66
C ALA A 346 -2.70 -5.77 15.36
N ALA A 347 -3.02 -6.21 14.15
CA ALA A 347 -2.79 -7.58 13.70
C ALA A 347 -1.31 -7.99 13.62
N TYR A 348 -0.39 -7.03 13.65
CA TYR A 348 1.04 -7.22 13.46
C TYR A 348 1.87 -6.91 14.70
N GLY A 349 1.27 -7.04 15.89
CA GLY A 349 1.96 -6.92 17.18
C GLY A 349 1.78 -5.59 17.90
N GLY A 350 0.76 -4.81 17.52
CA GLY A 350 0.40 -3.58 18.19
C GLY A 350 -0.25 -3.79 19.57
N VAL A 351 0.01 -2.89 20.52
CA VAL A 351 -0.74 -2.78 21.78
C VAL A 351 -1.41 -1.42 21.85
N SER A 352 -2.67 -1.43 22.25
CA SER A 352 -3.47 -0.22 22.50
C SER A 352 -2.71 0.80 23.36
N GLY A 353 -2.61 2.06 22.90
CA GLY A 353 -2.02 3.16 23.67
C GLY A 353 -0.59 3.56 23.25
N SER A 354 -0.12 3.14 22.07
CA SER A 354 1.10 3.68 21.48
C SER A 354 0.79 4.20 20.08
N SER A 355 1.38 5.33 19.69
CA SER A 355 1.18 5.96 18.38
C SER A 355 1.76 5.06 17.27
N GLU A 356 1.01 4.06 16.83
CA GLU A 356 1.48 3.06 15.88
C GLU A 356 1.47 3.63 14.46
N GLN A 357 2.65 3.82 13.86
CA GLN A 357 2.84 4.34 12.49
C GLN A 357 2.63 3.25 11.42
N PHE A 358 1.70 2.32 11.64
CA PHE A 358 1.39 1.30 10.62
C PHE A 358 0.81 1.98 9.38
N GLY A 359 1.42 1.75 8.22
CA GLY A 359 0.93 2.38 7.00
C GLY A 359 1.25 3.86 6.91
N HIS A 360 2.27 4.37 7.60
CA HIS A 360 2.77 5.75 7.41
C HIS A 360 3.80 5.85 6.27
N VAL A 361 4.37 4.72 5.84
CA VAL A 361 5.23 4.62 4.66
C VAL A 361 4.81 3.38 3.88
N LEU A 362 4.64 3.53 2.57
CA LEU A 362 4.19 2.51 1.63
C LEU A 362 5.12 2.50 0.42
N SER A 363 5.33 1.33 -0.18
CA SER A 363 5.81 1.18 -1.55
C SER A 363 5.04 0.05 -2.21
N PHE A 364 4.54 0.26 -3.42
CA PHE A 364 3.66 -0.66 -4.11
C PHE A 364 4.02 -0.76 -5.59
N GLU A 365 4.61 -1.87 -5.99
CA GLU A 365 4.99 -2.14 -7.38
C GLU A 365 4.76 -3.61 -7.72
N ASP A 366 4.28 -3.89 -8.94
CA ASP A 366 4.08 -5.23 -9.49
C ASP A 366 3.43 -6.23 -8.53
N GLY A 367 2.40 -5.75 -7.84
CA GLY A 367 1.66 -6.56 -6.88
C GLY A 367 2.43 -6.88 -5.60
N THR A 368 3.46 -6.11 -5.26
CA THR A 368 4.18 -6.19 -3.99
C THR A 368 3.95 -4.91 -3.21
N LEU A 369 3.20 -4.96 -2.11
CA LEU A 369 3.01 -3.81 -1.21
C LEU A 369 3.89 -3.97 0.03
N ALA A 370 4.90 -3.11 0.19
CA ALA A 370 5.67 -2.96 1.41
C ALA A 370 5.06 -1.86 2.30
N VAL A 371 4.91 -2.15 3.59
CA VAL A 371 4.30 -1.27 4.58
C VAL A 371 5.17 -1.19 5.82
N LYS A 372 5.48 0.03 6.28
CA LYS A 372 6.12 0.22 7.58
C LYS A 372 5.14 -0.05 8.72
N SER A 373 5.57 -0.77 9.76
CA SER A 373 4.83 -1.11 10.97
C SER A 373 5.66 -0.86 12.24
N LEU A 374 5.14 -0.12 13.22
CA LEU A 374 5.74 0.00 14.55
C LEU A 374 5.22 -1.12 15.46
N SER A 375 6.11 -1.84 16.16
CA SER A 375 5.75 -2.70 17.30
C SER A 375 6.10 -1.99 18.61
N PRO A 376 5.21 -1.89 19.61
CA PRO A 376 5.48 -1.13 20.84
C PRO A 376 6.46 -1.84 21.78
N VAL A 377 6.65 -3.14 21.57
CA VAL A 377 7.52 -4.01 22.40
C VAL A 377 8.65 -4.64 21.57
N GLY A 378 8.94 -4.11 20.38
CA GLY A 378 9.91 -4.70 19.46
C GLY A 378 10.40 -3.78 18.35
N PRO A 379 11.30 -4.26 17.47
CA PRO A 379 11.80 -3.49 16.31
C PRO A 379 10.65 -3.06 15.38
N ILE A 380 10.82 -1.93 14.70
CA ILE A 380 9.92 -1.50 13.62
C ILE A 380 10.12 -2.48 12.47
N GLN A 381 9.04 -2.97 11.89
CA GLN A 381 9.07 -3.96 10.82
C GLN A 381 8.59 -3.35 9.51
N ALA A 382 9.07 -3.89 8.39
CA ALA A 382 8.31 -3.81 7.15
C ALA A 382 7.33 -4.99 7.16
N VAL A 383 6.22 -4.87 6.43
CA VAL A 383 5.32 -5.97 6.10
C VAL A 383 5.16 -5.94 4.59
N THR A 384 5.42 -7.06 3.91
CA THR A 384 5.31 -7.12 2.45
C THR A 384 4.19 -8.06 2.04
N PHE A 385 3.31 -7.57 1.19
CA PHE A 385 2.12 -8.26 0.73
C PHE A 385 2.25 -8.59 -0.75
N ASP A 386 1.97 -9.83 -1.12
CA ASP A 386 1.76 -10.21 -2.51
C ASP A 386 0.28 -10.02 -2.84
N THR A 387 -0.01 -9.01 -3.66
CA THR A 387 -1.37 -8.66 -4.08
C THR A 387 -1.88 -9.48 -5.24
N SER A 388 -1.08 -10.37 -5.84
CA SER A 388 -1.61 -11.38 -6.77
C SER A 388 -2.64 -12.30 -6.10
N GLN A 389 -2.52 -12.47 -4.77
CA GLN A 389 -3.51 -13.18 -3.97
C GLN A 389 -4.82 -12.39 -3.80
N LEU A 390 -4.82 -11.08 -4.02
CA LEU A 390 -6.04 -10.25 -3.90
C LEU A 390 -6.99 -10.40 -5.09
N ASP A 391 -6.51 -10.99 -6.19
CA ASP A 391 -7.33 -11.33 -7.36
C ASP A 391 -8.04 -12.68 -7.19
N SER A 392 -7.78 -13.41 -6.10
CA SER A 392 -8.52 -14.61 -5.79
C SER A 392 -9.94 -14.27 -5.37
N THR A 393 -10.90 -14.92 -6.02
CA THR A 393 -12.33 -14.82 -5.70
C THR A 393 -12.63 -15.21 -4.25
N LEU A 394 -11.79 -16.04 -3.61
CA LEU A 394 -11.85 -16.39 -2.19
C LEU A 394 -10.45 -16.33 -1.57
N GLN A 395 -10.33 -15.62 -0.45
CA GLN A 395 -9.10 -15.47 0.34
C GLN A 395 -9.29 -16.09 1.72
N ALA A 396 -8.23 -16.67 2.31
CA ALA A 396 -8.30 -17.32 3.62
C ALA A 396 -7.06 -17.13 4.48
N TRP A 397 -7.24 -16.91 5.78
CA TRP A 397 -6.12 -16.76 6.71
C TRP A 397 -6.53 -16.98 8.20
N PRO A 398 -5.67 -17.55 9.07
CA PRO A 398 -4.36 -18.17 8.83
C PRO A 398 -4.41 -19.42 7.96
N PRO A 399 -3.30 -19.81 7.29
CA PRO A 399 -3.23 -21.05 6.50
C PRO A 399 -3.15 -22.30 7.40
N VAL A 400 -3.01 -22.11 8.71
CA VAL A 400 -2.94 -23.18 9.72
C VAL A 400 -3.80 -22.84 10.93
N VAL A 401 -4.42 -23.84 11.55
CA VAL A 401 -5.14 -23.71 12.82
C VAL A 401 -4.70 -24.81 13.77
N SER A 402 -4.38 -24.46 15.02
CA SER A 402 -3.93 -25.44 16.04
C SER A 402 -5.12 -26.17 16.66
N LEU A 403 -4.97 -27.47 16.82
CA LEU A 403 -5.93 -28.35 17.47
C LEU A 403 -5.87 -28.20 18.99
N ALA A 404 -4.70 -27.94 19.56
CA ALA A 404 -4.55 -27.66 20.99
C ALA A 404 -5.19 -26.34 21.42
N SER A 405 -4.87 -25.23 20.75
CA SER A 405 -5.40 -23.91 21.13
C SER A 405 -6.74 -23.57 20.48
N GLY A 406 -7.15 -24.32 19.46
CA GLY A 406 -8.25 -23.91 18.59
C GLY A 406 -7.89 -22.65 17.82
N GLY A 407 -8.89 -22.08 17.16
CA GLY A 407 -8.74 -20.82 16.43
C GLY A 407 -9.76 -20.68 15.32
N ALA A 408 -9.66 -19.59 14.58
CA ALA A 408 -10.48 -19.35 13.41
C ALA A 408 -9.62 -19.09 12.18
N GLN A 409 -10.05 -19.60 11.03
CA GLN A 409 -9.61 -19.14 9.72
C GLN A 409 -10.69 -18.24 9.13
N SER A 410 -10.35 -16.98 8.92
CA SER A 410 -11.18 -16.00 8.21
C SER A 410 -11.23 -16.34 6.73
N LEU A 411 -12.42 -16.22 6.13
CA LEU A 411 -12.70 -16.48 4.71
C LEU A 411 -13.34 -15.21 4.14
N VAL A 412 -12.67 -14.59 3.17
CA VAL A 412 -13.13 -13.35 2.53
C VAL A 412 -13.52 -13.66 1.10
N LEU A 413 -14.80 -13.44 0.79
CA LEU A 413 -15.38 -13.74 -0.50
C LEU A 413 -15.44 -12.45 -1.33
N ASP A 414 -15.03 -12.54 -2.58
CA ASP A 414 -15.09 -11.47 -3.57
C ASP A 414 -15.64 -12.00 -4.89
N ALA A 415 -16.94 -11.75 -5.11
CA ALA A 415 -17.61 -12.03 -6.37
C ALA A 415 -17.60 -10.82 -7.32
N GLY A 416 -17.12 -9.65 -6.86
CA GLY A 416 -17.14 -8.39 -7.62
C GLY A 416 -18.52 -7.73 -7.67
N ALA A 417 -18.53 -6.41 -7.95
CA ALA A 417 -19.72 -5.56 -7.82
C ALA A 417 -20.94 -5.99 -8.66
N ALA A 418 -20.75 -6.80 -9.71
CA ALA A 418 -21.84 -7.37 -10.50
C ALA A 418 -22.76 -8.29 -9.68
N HIS A 419 -22.22 -8.92 -8.62
CA HIS A 419 -22.94 -9.85 -7.74
C HIS A 419 -23.36 -9.21 -6.42
N ALA A 420 -23.49 -7.88 -6.39
CA ALA A 420 -23.94 -7.15 -5.21
C ALA A 420 -25.37 -7.56 -4.81
N GLY A 421 -25.55 -8.04 -3.58
CA GLY A 421 -26.83 -8.52 -3.06
C GLY A 421 -27.17 -9.98 -3.40
N ASP A 422 -26.35 -10.67 -4.21
CA ASP A 422 -26.57 -12.08 -4.52
C ASP A 422 -26.27 -12.98 -3.32
N ALA A 423 -26.89 -14.16 -3.30
CA ALA A 423 -26.63 -15.16 -2.27
C ALA A 423 -25.35 -15.93 -2.57
N TYR A 424 -24.61 -16.34 -1.53
CA TYR A 424 -23.48 -17.25 -1.64
C TYR A 424 -23.63 -18.47 -0.75
N LEU A 425 -23.00 -19.56 -1.15
CA LEU A 425 -22.86 -20.77 -0.35
C LEU A 425 -21.38 -21.15 -0.22
N MET A 426 -20.85 -21.09 1.00
CA MET A 426 -19.52 -21.57 1.37
C MET A 426 -19.53 -23.09 1.57
N LEU A 427 -18.56 -23.75 0.97
CA LEU A 427 -18.40 -25.18 0.91
C LEU A 427 -16.95 -25.57 1.22
N GLY A 428 -16.72 -26.86 1.44
CA GLY A 428 -15.38 -27.37 1.70
C GLY A 428 -15.25 -28.87 1.47
N SER A 429 -14.01 -29.33 1.35
CA SER A 429 -13.64 -30.72 1.09
C SER A 429 -12.31 -31.03 1.78
N VAL A 430 -12.19 -32.20 2.38
CA VAL A 430 -10.91 -32.71 2.92
C VAL A 430 -10.29 -33.76 2.01
N SER A 431 -10.99 -34.13 0.93
CA SER A 431 -10.54 -35.08 -0.10
C SER A 431 -9.87 -34.43 -1.31
N GLY A 432 -9.74 -33.09 -1.31
CA GLY A 432 -8.97 -32.32 -2.30
C GLY A 432 -9.82 -31.48 -3.25
N THR A 433 -9.17 -30.92 -4.27
CA THR A 433 -9.75 -29.92 -5.20
C THR A 433 -9.87 -30.39 -6.65
N ALA A 434 -9.30 -31.55 -7.00
CA ALA A 434 -9.34 -32.13 -8.33
C ALA A 434 -9.90 -33.56 -8.28
N PRO A 435 -10.83 -33.94 -9.19
CA PRO A 435 -11.24 -33.22 -10.39
C PRO A 435 -12.25 -32.08 -10.17
N GLY A 436 -12.80 -31.93 -8.95
CA GLY A 436 -13.89 -30.98 -8.69
C GLY A 436 -15.26 -31.49 -9.13
N ILE A 437 -16.31 -30.68 -8.86
CA ILE A 437 -17.70 -30.98 -9.19
C ILE A 437 -18.15 -30.08 -10.34
N PRO A 438 -18.52 -30.61 -11.51
CA PRO A 438 -19.09 -29.80 -12.59
C PRO A 438 -20.48 -29.28 -12.20
N ILE A 439 -20.70 -27.98 -12.35
CA ILE A 439 -21.98 -27.30 -12.11
C ILE A 439 -22.29 -26.42 -13.33
N GLY A 440 -23.11 -26.94 -14.25
CA GLY A 440 -23.38 -26.25 -15.51
C GLY A 440 -22.12 -26.07 -16.34
N ALA A 441 -21.78 -24.81 -16.68
CA ALA A 441 -20.55 -24.45 -17.40
C ALA A 441 -19.35 -24.22 -16.47
N LEU A 442 -19.54 -24.24 -15.15
CA LEU A 442 -18.52 -24.00 -14.14
C LEU A 442 -18.07 -25.31 -13.50
N THR A 443 -16.94 -25.27 -12.80
CA THR A 443 -16.49 -26.37 -11.95
C THR A 443 -16.25 -25.84 -10.55
N LEU A 444 -16.93 -26.40 -9.55
CA LEU A 444 -16.62 -26.17 -8.14
C LEU A 444 -15.37 -26.97 -7.79
N PRO A 445 -14.25 -26.34 -7.41
CA PRO A 445 -12.98 -27.02 -7.19
C PRO A 445 -12.91 -27.71 -5.81
N LEU A 446 -13.87 -28.58 -5.53
CA LEU A 446 -13.98 -29.39 -4.31
C LEU A 446 -14.39 -30.82 -4.66
N ASN A 447 -13.79 -31.80 -4.00
CA ASN A 447 -14.15 -33.20 -4.16
C ASN A 447 -15.32 -33.57 -3.23
N PRO A 448 -16.27 -34.43 -3.68
CA PRO A 448 -17.35 -34.91 -2.83
C PRO A 448 -16.84 -35.75 -1.67
N ASP A 449 -17.14 -35.33 -0.45
CA ASP A 449 -16.90 -36.10 0.77
C ASP A 449 -17.91 -35.77 1.88
N GLU A 450 -17.72 -36.37 3.05
CA GLU A 450 -18.57 -36.16 4.22
C GLU A 450 -18.52 -34.71 4.73
N TYR A 451 -17.38 -34.02 4.56
CA TYR A 451 -17.24 -32.63 4.98
C TYR A 451 -18.02 -31.69 4.06
N LEU A 452 -17.97 -31.91 2.73
CA LEU A 452 -18.81 -31.21 1.78
C LEU A 452 -20.30 -31.43 2.07
N THR A 453 -20.67 -32.69 2.34
CA THR A 453 -22.05 -33.07 2.66
C THR A 453 -22.54 -32.38 3.93
N LEU A 454 -21.69 -32.26 4.94
CA LEU A 454 -21.99 -31.55 6.19
C LEU A 454 -22.27 -30.06 5.94
N LEU A 455 -21.44 -29.39 5.15
CA LEU A 455 -21.60 -27.97 4.83
C LEU A 455 -22.82 -27.69 3.95
N LEU A 456 -23.16 -28.59 3.03
CA LEU A 456 -24.42 -28.51 2.25
C LEU A 456 -25.66 -28.56 3.14
N GLN A 457 -25.57 -29.24 4.29
CA GLN A 457 -26.63 -29.28 5.31
C GLN A 457 -26.60 -28.06 6.24
N GLN A 458 -25.80 -27.04 5.94
CA GLN A 458 -25.58 -25.84 6.77
C GLN A 458 -25.07 -26.21 8.17
N ALA A 459 -24.32 -27.29 8.27
CA ALA A 459 -23.72 -27.76 9.51
C ALA A 459 -22.19 -27.70 9.42
N GLY A 460 -21.53 -27.71 10.58
CA GLY A 460 -20.08 -27.76 10.66
C GLY A 460 -19.43 -26.44 11.09
N PRO A 461 -18.11 -26.36 10.98
CA PRO A 461 -17.32 -25.29 11.60
C PRO A 461 -17.32 -23.96 10.84
N ILE A 462 -18.01 -23.82 9.71
CA ILE A 462 -18.04 -22.57 8.92
C ILE A 462 -19.28 -21.76 9.24
N SER A 463 -19.11 -20.47 9.52
CA SER A 463 -20.22 -19.54 9.75
C SER A 463 -19.92 -18.12 9.27
N PRO A 464 -20.87 -17.44 8.61
CA PRO A 464 -22.04 -18.04 7.95
C PRO A 464 -21.61 -18.95 6.79
N ALA A 465 -22.26 -20.10 6.65
CA ALA A 465 -22.09 -20.98 5.48
C ALA A 465 -22.98 -20.55 4.29
N LEU A 466 -24.13 -19.93 4.55
CA LEU A 466 -25.00 -19.29 3.56
C LEU A 466 -25.20 -17.83 3.94
N GLY A 467 -25.03 -16.92 2.99
CA GLY A 467 -25.20 -15.49 3.22
C GLY A 467 -25.46 -14.71 1.93
N TYR A 468 -25.37 -13.38 2.02
CA TYR A 468 -25.53 -12.47 0.89
C TYR A 468 -24.30 -11.57 0.77
N PHE A 469 -23.96 -11.22 -0.47
CA PHE A 469 -22.93 -10.22 -0.73
C PHE A 469 -23.44 -8.82 -0.40
N GLY A 470 -22.52 -7.97 0.08
CA GLY A 470 -22.78 -6.54 0.24
C GLY A 470 -22.85 -5.80 -1.11
N GLN A 471 -22.99 -4.48 -1.03
CA GLN A 471 -23.13 -3.58 -2.20
C GLN A 471 -21.96 -3.59 -3.21
N PHE A 472 -20.84 -4.23 -2.85
CA PHE A 472 -19.65 -4.36 -3.70
C PHE A 472 -19.36 -5.83 -4.10
N GLY A 473 -20.31 -6.75 -3.91
CA GLY A 473 -20.07 -8.16 -4.21
C GLY A 473 -19.10 -8.86 -3.25
N LYS A 474 -18.96 -8.33 -2.03
CA LYS A 474 -18.03 -8.85 -1.00
C LYS A 474 -18.77 -9.38 0.22
N ALA A 475 -18.25 -10.46 0.81
CA ALA A 475 -18.78 -11.10 2.01
C ALA A 475 -17.67 -11.73 2.87
N GLN A 476 -18.04 -12.17 4.07
CA GLN A 476 -17.12 -12.82 5.01
C GLN A 476 -17.79 -14.05 5.63
N ALA A 477 -16.98 -15.10 5.77
CA ALA A 477 -17.26 -16.29 6.57
C ALA A 477 -16.04 -16.61 7.44
N ALA A 478 -16.18 -17.53 8.39
CA ALA A 478 -15.06 -18.02 9.17
C ALA A 478 -15.23 -19.50 9.46
N LEU A 479 -14.15 -20.25 9.30
CA LEU A 479 -13.99 -21.57 9.91
C LEU A 479 -13.58 -21.38 11.37
N SER A 480 -14.32 -21.92 12.33
CA SER A 480 -13.99 -21.85 13.76
C SER A 480 -13.83 -23.25 14.36
N LEU A 481 -12.68 -23.49 14.99
CA LEU A 481 -12.37 -24.73 15.68
C LEU A 481 -12.18 -24.49 17.18
N PRO A 482 -12.84 -25.27 18.06
CA PRO A 482 -12.63 -25.17 19.49
C PRO A 482 -11.24 -25.66 19.90
N PRO A 483 -10.70 -25.20 21.04
CA PRO A 483 -9.48 -25.75 21.63
C PRO A 483 -9.65 -27.22 22.06
N GLY A 484 -8.54 -27.95 22.13
CA GLY A 484 -8.51 -29.33 22.63
C GLY A 484 -9.09 -30.37 21.67
N MET A 485 -9.07 -30.11 20.37
CA MET A 485 -9.46 -31.09 19.36
C MET A 485 -8.46 -32.26 19.30
N SER A 486 -8.93 -33.41 18.82
CA SER A 486 -8.12 -34.63 18.76
C SER A 486 -6.88 -34.44 17.89
N ALA A 487 -5.71 -34.80 18.41
CA ALA A 487 -4.44 -34.78 17.68
C ALA A 487 -4.44 -35.71 16.45
N SER A 488 -5.41 -36.64 16.34
CA SER A 488 -5.60 -37.47 15.14
C SER A 488 -5.99 -36.67 13.89
N LEU A 489 -6.42 -35.42 14.05
CA LEU A 489 -6.73 -34.51 12.94
C LEU A 489 -5.49 -33.74 12.45
N ALA A 490 -4.34 -33.86 13.12
CA ALA A 490 -3.13 -33.14 12.75
C ALA A 490 -2.64 -33.61 11.37
N GLY A 491 -2.28 -32.65 10.51
CA GLY A 491 -1.90 -32.88 9.12
C GLY A 491 -3.07 -32.95 8.13
N LEU A 492 -4.33 -32.92 8.62
CA LEU A 492 -5.49 -32.79 7.75
C LEU A 492 -5.46 -31.43 7.04
N VAL A 493 -5.68 -31.45 5.73
CA VAL A 493 -5.85 -30.25 4.92
C VAL A 493 -7.31 -30.16 4.49
N ALA A 494 -8.00 -29.13 4.95
CA ALA A 494 -9.35 -28.81 4.47
C ALA A 494 -9.25 -27.72 3.40
N HIS A 495 -9.96 -27.91 2.30
CA HIS A 495 -10.10 -26.95 1.23
C HIS A 495 -11.49 -26.31 1.28
N HIS A 496 -11.59 -25.02 0.93
CA HIS A 496 -12.84 -24.27 0.94
C HIS A 496 -13.02 -23.50 -0.36
N ALA A 497 -14.26 -23.39 -0.82
CA ALA A 497 -14.67 -22.59 -1.97
C ALA A 497 -16.11 -22.11 -1.76
N TYR A 498 -16.55 -21.05 -2.45
CA TYR A 498 -17.97 -20.71 -2.50
C TYR A 498 -18.52 -20.73 -3.92
N VAL A 499 -19.85 -20.74 -3.98
CA VAL A 499 -20.61 -20.48 -5.20
C VAL A 499 -21.55 -19.30 -5.01
N VAL A 500 -21.79 -18.56 -6.08
CA VAL A 500 -22.81 -17.50 -6.14
C VAL A 500 -24.08 -18.08 -6.72
N LEU A 501 -25.21 -17.84 -6.06
CA LEU A 501 -26.51 -18.35 -6.44
C LEU A 501 -27.33 -17.25 -7.09
N SER A 502 -27.83 -17.52 -8.30
CA SER A 502 -28.71 -16.59 -9.03
C SER A 502 -29.97 -16.28 -8.22
N PRO A 503 -30.36 -15.00 -8.08
CA PRO A 503 -31.52 -14.59 -7.30
C PRO A 503 -32.87 -15.08 -7.88
N THR A 504 -32.90 -15.53 -9.14
CA THR A 504 -34.16 -15.89 -9.83
C THR A 504 -34.26 -17.36 -10.24
N GLY A 505 -33.17 -18.13 -10.15
CA GLY A 505 -33.13 -19.51 -10.64
C GLY A 505 -32.35 -20.51 -9.78
N PHE A 506 -31.62 -20.07 -8.74
CA PHE A 506 -30.66 -20.89 -7.98
C PHE A 506 -29.56 -21.56 -8.83
N ASP A 507 -29.40 -21.14 -10.09
CA ASP A 507 -28.25 -21.51 -10.90
C ASP A 507 -26.98 -20.94 -10.27
N VAL A 508 -25.88 -21.68 -10.42
CA VAL A 508 -24.57 -21.20 -9.97
C VAL A 508 -23.98 -20.31 -11.05
N GLU A 509 -23.79 -19.03 -10.72
CA GLU A 509 -23.26 -18.03 -11.66
C GLU A 509 -21.74 -17.85 -11.56
N LEU A 510 -21.16 -18.20 -10.41
CA LEU A 510 -19.72 -18.16 -10.16
C LEU A 510 -19.34 -19.25 -9.17
N ALA A 511 -18.17 -19.85 -9.36
CA ALA A 511 -17.50 -20.73 -8.40
C ALA A 511 -16.11 -20.16 -8.10
N SER A 512 -15.78 -20.03 -6.82
CA SER A 512 -14.51 -19.43 -6.41
C SER A 512 -13.33 -20.38 -6.64
N THR A 513 -12.14 -19.82 -6.72
CA THR A 513 -10.89 -20.56 -6.51
C THR A 513 -10.88 -21.17 -5.11
N PRO A 514 -10.28 -22.36 -4.90
CA PRO A 514 -10.24 -22.98 -3.59
C PRO A 514 -9.10 -22.39 -2.75
N VAL A 515 -9.32 -22.32 -1.44
CA VAL A 515 -8.32 -21.99 -0.42
C VAL A 515 -8.12 -23.19 0.51
N ALA A 516 -7.06 -23.20 1.31
CA ALA A 516 -6.75 -24.33 2.19
C ALA A 516 -6.43 -23.90 3.62
N VAL A 517 -6.66 -24.81 4.57
CA VAL A 517 -6.18 -24.75 5.94
C VAL A 517 -5.57 -26.09 6.33
N THR A 518 -4.40 -26.05 6.97
CA THR A 518 -3.78 -27.23 7.57
C THR A 518 -4.00 -27.24 9.06
N LEU A 519 -4.50 -28.35 9.59
CA LEU A 519 -4.66 -28.53 11.04
C LEU A 519 -3.33 -28.97 11.65
N VAL A 520 -2.83 -28.21 12.63
CA VAL A 520 -1.56 -28.49 13.30
C VAL A 520 -1.81 -28.89 14.76
N PRO A 521 -0.87 -29.60 15.40
CA PRO A 521 -1.01 -29.98 16.81
C PRO A 521 -1.38 -28.83 17.76
#